data_AF-A0A534AFI5-F1
#
_entry.id   AF-A0A534AFI5-F1
#
_cell.length_a   1.000
_cell.length_b   1.000
_cell.length_c   1.000
_cell.angle_alpha   90.00
_cell.angle_beta   90.00
_cell.angle_gamma   90.00
#
_symmetry.space_group_name_H-M   'P 1'
#
loop_
_entity.id
_entity.type
_entity.pdbx_description
1 polymer ?
#
loop_
_entity_poly.entity_id
_entity_poly.type
_entity_poly.pdbx_seq_one_letter_code
_entity_poly.pdbx_strand_id
1 'polypeptide(L)'
;TTAVIRERFGGALNPASFTAASIIIVPVTTDNLTKATTGVLAAPLTLGTDFSAGLGQEALVGNTILEIKPLHPLLPSTCLSGGMFLGPNCATGTGYLVFLMNGITDASGNPAVPDTDYASIKAALPTCAAISDATLHSICQLTGAHMLIAQGLGLNPAHIVLSFSFTTESTVDTLALISATATAQTITVHPTGLTTAAIPGLGLKGHADLYVGVLNVPYYSSKTAPLTDYWHAPPFPLDTTSTFVTRF
;
A
#
# COMPACT_ATOMS: atom_id res chain seq x y z
N THR A 1 -4.62 6.63 -0.47
CA THR A 1 -3.92 7.27 -1.60
C THR A 1 -4.61 6.84 -2.90
N THR A 2 -4.51 7.60 -3.99
CA THR A 2 -5.06 7.25 -5.32
C THR A 2 -3.93 7.03 -6.32
N ALA A 3 -2.82 6.45 -5.86
CA ALA A 3 -1.67 6.17 -6.70
C ALA A 3 -2.10 5.23 -7.84
N VAL A 4 -1.60 5.51 -9.04
CA VAL A 4 -1.89 4.69 -10.21
C VAL A 4 -1.03 3.43 -10.17
N ILE A 5 -1.59 2.33 -10.65
CA ILE A 5 -0.92 1.05 -10.87
C ILE A 5 -0.74 0.91 -12.37
N ARG A 6 0.47 0.55 -12.81
CA ARG A 6 0.80 0.51 -14.23
C ARG A 6 1.45 -0.81 -14.59
N GLU A 7 1.02 -1.35 -15.73
CA GLU A 7 1.58 -2.58 -16.30
C GLU A 7 1.92 -2.34 -17.77
N ARG A 8 3.08 -2.83 -18.23
CA ARG A 8 3.56 -2.59 -19.59
C ARG A 8 3.46 -3.86 -20.43
N PHE A 9 2.82 -3.72 -21.58
CA PHE A 9 2.67 -4.78 -22.56
C PHE A 9 3.69 -4.65 -23.70
N GLY A 10 3.97 -5.77 -24.37
CA GLY A 10 4.89 -5.81 -25.51
C GLY A 10 4.36 -5.13 -26.78
N GLY A 11 3.08 -4.76 -26.81
CA GLY A 11 2.42 -4.16 -27.97
C GLY A 11 1.37 -3.12 -27.57
N ALA A 12 0.86 -2.39 -28.57
CA ALA A 12 -0.15 -1.37 -28.35
C ALA A 12 -1.48 -1.99 -27.92
N LEU A 13 -2.09 -1.42 -26.90
CA LEU A 13 -3.33 -1.86 -26.26
C LEU A 13 -4.54 -1.16 -26.86
N ASN A 14 -5.66 -1.88 -26.88
CA ASN A 14 -6.97 -1.35 -27.18
C ASN A 14 -7.74 -0.99 -25.89
N PRO A 15 -7.99 0.30 -25.61
CA PRO A 15 -8.72 0.72 -24.40
C PRO A 15 -10.13 0.17 -24.31
N ALA A 16 -10.78 -0.14 -25.44
CA ALA A 16 -12.11 -0.73 -25.46
C ALA A 16 -12.13 -2.15 -24.87
N SER A 17 -10.97 -2.81 -24.77
CA SER A 17 -10.83 -4.12 -24.14
C SER A 17 -10.73 -4.06 -22.61
N PHE A 18 -10.56 -2.86 -22.01
CA PHE A 18 -10.45 -2.68 -20.56
C PHE A 18 -11.82 -2.75 -19.90
N THR A 19 -12.23 -3.97 -19.54
CA THR A 19 -13.54 -4.27 -18.98
C THR A 19 -13.41 -4.92 -17.60
N ALA A 20 -14.53 -5.01 -16.87
CA ALA A 20 -14.57 -5.71 -15.59
C ALA A 20 -14.25 -7.22 -15.72
N ALA A 21 -14.36 -7.80 -16.92
CA ALA A 21 -13.98 -9.19 -17.19
C ALA A 21 -12.50 -9.35 -17.53
N SER A 22 -11.83 -8.28 -17.98
CA SER A 22 -10.42 -8.33 -18.41
C SER A 22 -9.45 -7.87 -17.32
N ILE A 23 -9.93 -7.07 -16.36
CA ILE A 23 -9.16 -6.55 -15.23
C ILE A 23 -9.96 -6.82 -13.97
N ILE A 24 -9.48 -7.74 -13.15
CA ILE A 24 -10.16 -8.16 -11.93
C ILE A 24 -9.23 -7.83 -10.76
N ILE A 25 -9.73 -7.03 -9.82
CA ILE A 25 -8.98 -6.66 -8.61
C ILE A 25 -9.76 -7.18 -7.41
N VAL A 26 -9.14 -8.01 -6.59
CA VAL A 26 -9.80 -8.71 -5.50
C VAL A 26 -9.18 -8.24 -4.18
N PRO A 27 -9.97 -7.71 -3.24
CA PRO A 27 -9.51 -7.49 -1.87
C PRO A 27 -9.20 -8.84 -1.23
N VAL A 28 -8.01 -8.96 -0.64
CA VAL A 28 -7.47 -10.22 -0.14
C VAL A 28 -6.81 -10.04 1.21
N THR A 29 -6.75 -11.13 1.97
CA THR A 29 -5.92 -11.22 3.17
C THR A 29 -4.50 -11.53 2.77
N THR A 30 -3.53 -10.76 3.26
CA THR A 30 -2.10 -11.01 3.08
C THR A 30 -1.49 -11.45 4.39
N ASP A 31 -0.66 -12.49 4.36
CA ASP A 31 0.18 -12.87 5.49
C ASP A 31 1.33 -11.86 5.63
N ASN A 32 1.49 -11.24 6.79
CA ASN A 32 2.47 -10.17 6.97
C ASN A 32 3.91 -10.67 7.09
N LEU A 33 4.13 -11.97 7.33
CA LEU A 33 5.47 -12.57 7.40
C LEU A 33 5.96 -12.98 6.00
N THR A 34 5.12 -13.69 5.26
CA THR A 34 5.46 -14.30 3.97
C THR A 34 5.03 -13.47 2.77
N LYS A 35 4.17 -12.46 2.99
CA LYS A 35 3.50 -11.65 1.94
C LYS A 35 2.60 -12.46 1.01
N ALA A 36 2.37 -13.74 1.33
CA ALA A 36 1.47 -14.58 0.57
C ALA A 36 0.03 -14.05 0.68
N THR A 37 -0.71 -14.15 -0.42
CA THR A 37 -2.15 -13.92 -0.39
C THR A 37 -2.84 -15.20 0.10
N THR A 38 -3.56 -15.12 1.21
CA THR A 38 -4.08 -16.30 1.92
C THR A 38 -5.58 -16.51 1.80
N GLY A 39 -6.33 -15.51 1.33
CA GLY A 39 -7.77 -15.65 1.13
C GLY A 39 -8.42 -14.41 0.54
N VAL A 40 -9.68 -14.57 0.12
CA VAL A 40 -10.53 -13.46 -0.36
C VAL A 40 -11.12 -12.73 0.85
N LEU A 41 -10.95 -11.41 0.89
CA LEU A 41 -11.44 -10.57 1.98
C LEU A 41 -12.84 -10.01 1.69
N ALA A 42 -13.09 -9.66 0.42
CA ALA A 42 -14.36 -9.10 -0.03
C ALA A 42 -14.59 -9.38 -1.52
N ALA A 43 -15.76 -8.97 -2.04
CA ALA A 43 -16.06 -9.05 -3.46
C ALA A 43 -15.03 -8.26 -4.30
N PRO A 44 -14.76 -8.67 -5.55
CA PRO A 44 -13.90 -7.93 -6.46
C PRO A 44 -14.36 -6.47 -6.62
N LEU A 45 -13.39 -5.58 -6.79
CA LEU A 45 -13.62 -4.16 -7.04
C LEU A 45 -14.36 -3.97 -8.37
N THR A 46 -15.20 -2.94 -8.41
CA THR A 46 -16.07 -2.61 -9.54
C THR A 46 -15.44 -1.52 -10.42
N LEU A 47 -15.24 -1.83 -11.70
CA LEU A 47 -14.77 -0.87 -12.70
C LEU A 47 -15.78 0.29 -12.85
N GLY A 48 -15.29 1.53 -12.82
CA GLY A 48 -16.08 2.76 -12.88
C GLY A 48 -16.58 3.25 -11.51
N THR A 49 -16.52 2.42 -10.47
CA THR A 49 -16.89 2.79 -9.09
C THR A 49 -15.67 2.84 -8.18
N ASP A 50 -14.94 1.73 -8.09
CA ASP A 50 -13.78 1.58 -7.21
C ASP A 50 -12.47 1.96 -7.92
N PHE A 51 -12.38 1.67 -9.21
CA PHE A 51 -11.22 2.00 -10.05
C PHE A 51 -11.62 2.30 -11.49
N SER A 52 -10.77 3.01 -12.22
CA SER A 52 -10.84 3.17 -13.68
C SER A 52 -9.62 2.52 -14.34
N ALA A 53 -9.77 2.10 -15.60
CA ALA A 53 -8.68 1.59 -16.41
C ALA A 53 -8.53 2.44 -17.68
N GLY A 54 -7.29 2.68 -18.11
CA GLY A 54 -6.97 3.51 -19.27
C GLY A 54 -5.55 3.27 -19.77
N LEU A 55 -5.15 4.06 -20.76
CA LEU A 55 -3.76 4.05 -21.23
C LEU A 55 -2.90 4.97 -20.37
N GLY A 56 -1.69 4.51 -20.06
CA GLY A 56 -0.63 5.38 -19.55
C GLY A 56 -0.30 6.50 -20.54
N GLN A 57 0.09 7.67 -20.03
CA GLN A 57 0.40 8.87 -20.81
C GLN A 57 1.91 9.15 -20.95
N GLU A 58 2.73 8.14 -20.70
CA GLU A 58 4.19 8.27 -20.71
C GLU A 58 4.73 8.59 -22.10
N ALA A 59 5.56 9.62 -22.15
CA ALA A 59 6.25 10.00 -23.38
C ALA A 59 7.11 8.83 -23.89
N LEU A 60 7.10 8.63 -25.21
CA LEU A 60 7.94 7.67 -25.94
C LEU A 60 7.61 6.18 -25.72
N VAL A 61 6.59 5.84 -24.93
CA VAL A 61 6.21 4.43 -24.66
C VAL A 61 4.98 3.99 -25.46
N GLY A 62 4.23 4.96 -26.03
CA GLY A 62 3.04 4.72 -26.84
C GLY A 62 1.91 4.09 -26.02
N ASN A 63 0.92 3.52 -26.71
CA ASN A 63 -0.26 2.90 -26.08
C ASN A 63 0.04 1.52 -25.47
N THR A 64 1.20 1.30 -24.86
CA THR A 64 1.63 -0.02 -24.38
C THR A 64 1.46 -0.21 -22.88
N ILE A 65 1.05 0.84 -22.16
CA ILE A 65 0.89 0.82 -20.71
C ILE A 65 -0.60 0.79 -20.36
N LEU A 66 -1.01 -0.23 -19.61
CA LEU A 66 -2.27 -0.25 -18.90
C LEU A 66 -2.09 0.55 -17.61
N GLU A 67 -2.93 1.56 -17.41
CA GLU A 67 -3.03 2.31 -16.16
C GLU A 67 -4.34 1.95 -15.45
N ILE A 68 -4.23 1.51 -14.20
CA ILE A 68 -5.32 1.27 -13.28
C ILE A 68 -5.27 2.36 -12.21
N LYS A 69 -6.36 3.12 -12.06
CA LYS A 69 -6.44 4.24 -11.12
C LYS A 69 -7.57 4.00 -10.12
N PRO A 70 -7.27 3.85 -8.82
CA PRO A 70 -8.30 3.88 -7.78
C PRO A 70 -9.09 5.19 -7.83
N LEU A 71 -10.41 5.11 -7.76
CA LEU A 71 -11.32 6.26 -7.79
C LEU A 71 -11.59 6.82 -6.39
N HIS A 72 -11.28 6.03 -5.36
CA HIS A 72 -11.24 6.45 -3.97
C HIS A 72 -10.09 5.73 -3.25
N PRO A 73 -9.72 6.17 -2.03
CA PRO A 73 -8.77 5.41 -1.21
C PRO A 73 -9.26 3.97 -1.01
N LEU A 74 -8.37 3.03 -1.29
CA LEU A 74 -8.57 1.63 -0.97
C LEU A 74 -8.32 1.40 0.54
N LEU A 75 -8.90 0.32 1.10
CA LEU A 75 -8.68 -0.06 2.49
C LEU A 75 -7.19 -0.33 2.74
N PRO A 76 -6.55 0.37 3.70
CA PRO A 76 -5.13 0.21 3.99
C PRO A 76 -4.82 -1.12 4.65
N SER A 77 -3.60 -1.61 4.42
CA SER A 77 -3.07 -2.71 5.23
C SER A 77 -2.74 -2.16 6.61
N THR A 78 -3.53 -2.55 7.61
CA THR A 78 -3.40 -2.06 8.98
C THR A 78 -3.19 -3.20 9.96
N CYS A 79 -2.37 -2.92 10.97
CA CYS A 79 -2.14 -3.73 12.15
C CYS A 79 -2.94 -3.25 13.36
N LEU A 80 -4.06 -2.58 13.13
CA LEU A 80 -4.98 -2.15 14.18
C LEU A 80 -6.13 -3.14 14.32
N SER A 81 -6.39 -3.57 15.56
CA SER A 81 -7.58 -4.34 15.89
C SER A 81 -8.18 -3.82 17.20
N GLY A 82 -9.49 -3.56 17.21
CA GLY A 82 -10.17 -2.98 18.38
C GLY A 82 -9.61 -1.63 18.84
N GLY A 83 -8.96 -0.87 17.94
CA GLY A 83 -8.31 0.40 18.26
C GLY A 83 -6.90 0.27 18.85
N MET A 84 -6.35 -0.95 18.96
CA MET A 84 -5.00 -1.20 19.48
C MET A 84 -4.05 -1.62 18.36
N PHE A 85 -2.85 -1.05 18.37
CA PHE A 85 -1.76 -1.47 17.47
C PHE A 85 -1.20 -2.82 17.93
N LEU A 86 -1.28 -3.82 17.05
CA LEU A 86 -0.86 -5.18 17.35
C LEU A 86 0.65 -5.39 17.23
N GLY A 87 1.35 -4.49 16.53
CA GLY A 87 2.80 -4.58 16.33
C GLY A 87 3.23 -5.96 15.82
N PRO A 88 4.19 -6.64 16.47
CA PRO A 88 4.66 -7.98 16.07
C PRO A 88 3.56 -9.05 16.02
N ASN A 89 2.44 -8.87 16.72
CA ASN A 89 1.31 -9.83 16.72
C ASN A 89 0.40 -9.67 15.49
N CYS A 90 0.70 -8.73 14.59
CA CYS A 90 -0.06 -8.49 13.37
C CYS A 90 0.24 -9.53 12.29
N ALA A 91 -0.43 -10.69 12.38
CA ALA A 91 -0.20 -11.81 11.47
C ALA A 91 -0.70 -11.55 10.03
N THR A 92 -1.74 -10.74 9.87
CA THR A 92 -2.39 -10.52 8.57
C THR A 92 -2.66 -9.05 8.29
N GLY A 93 -2.77 -8.72 7.01
CA GLY A 93 -3.07 -7.38 6.50
C GLY A 93 -4.08 -7.43 5.35
N THR A 94 -4.49 -6.24 4.91
CA THR A 94 -5.33 -6.08 3.71
C THR A 94 -4.43 -5.86 2.50
N GLY A 95 -4.62 -6.68 1.47
CA GLY A 95 -4.02 -6.48 0.16
C GLY A 95 -5.05 -6.52 -0.96
N TYR A 96 -4.57 -6.34 -2.17
CA TYR A 96 -5.34 -6.42 -3.40
C TYR A 96 -4.59 -7.31 -4.38
N LEU A 97 -5.28 -8.32 -4.91
CA LEU A 97 -4.76 -9.21 -5.93
C LEU A 97 -5.37 -8.83 -7.28
N VAL A 98 -4.51 -8.54 -8.25
CA VAL A 98 -4.90 -8.19 -9.62
C VAL A 98 -4.73 -9.41 -10.51
N PHE A 99 -5.74 -9.69 -11.32
CA PHE A 99 -5.68 -10.60 -12.45
C PHE A 99 -5.91 -9.82 -13.73
N LEU A 100 -4.95 -9.90 -14.64
CA LEU A 100 -5.11 -9.43 -16.01
C LEU A 100 -5.45 -10.63 -16.88
N MET A 101 -6.52 -10.52 -17.66
CA MET A 101 -7.02 -11.60 -18.50
C MET A 101 -6.69 -11.36 -19.97
N ASN A 102 -6.68 -12.43 -20.75
CA ASN A 102 -6.45 -12.41 -22.20
C ASN A 102 -7.58 -11.70 -22.99
N GLY A 103 -8.64 -11.25 -22.32
CA GLY A 103 -9.63 -10.32 -22.86
C GLY A 103 -9.07 -8.92 -23.11
N ILE A 104 -7.90 -8.58 -22.55
CA ILE A 104 -7.12 -7.41 -22.97
C ILE A 104 -6.58 -7.68 -24.37
N THR A 105 -6.81 -6.78 -25.33
CA THR A 105 -6.39 -6.98 -26.73
C THR A 105 -5.56 -5.84 -27.28
N ASP A 106 -4.88 -6.11 -28.39
CA ASP A 106 -4.35 -5.06 -29.26
C ASP A 106 -5.46 -4.41 -30.14
N ALA A 107 -5.08 -3.43 -30.95
CA ALA A 107 -5.97 -2.73 -31.88
C ALA A 107 -6.52 -3.63 -33.01
N SER A 108 -5.87 -4.78 -33.28
CA SER A 108 -6.30 -5.78 -34.25
C SER A 108 -7.23 -6.84 -33.63
N GLY A 109 -7.44 -6.79 -32.32
CA GLY A 109 -8.25 -7.77 -31.57
C GLY A 109 -7.48 -9.01 -31.13
N ASN A 110 -6.15 -9.04 -31.26
CA ASN A 110 -5.36 -10.17 -30.76
C ASN A 110 -5.30 -10.12 -29.22
N PRO A 111 -5.56 -11.24 -28.53
CA PRO A 111 -5.54 -11.29 -27.08
C PRO A 111 -4.12 -11.14 -26.53
N ALA A 112 -4.01 -10.53 -25.36
CA ALA A 112 -2.78 -10.55 -24.58
C ALA A 112 -2.40 -12.00 -24.24
N VAL A 113 -1.09 -12.24 -24.16
CA VAL A 113 -0.52 -13.53 -23.79
C VAL A 113 0.45 -13.34 -22.62
N PRO A 114 0.62 -14.36 -21.76
CA PRO A 114 1.71 -14.38 -20.80
C PRO A 114 3.06 -14.10 -21.44
N ASP A 115 3.96 -13.45 -20.72
CA ASP A 115 5.37 -13.46 -21.08
C ASP A 115 5.99 -14.84 -20.82
N THR A 116 7.24 -15.02 -21.22
CA THR A 116 7.95 -16.30 -21.11
C THR A 116 8.08 -16.77 -19.66
N ASP A 117 8.31 -15.86 -18.72
CA ASP A 117 8.55 -16.18 -17.31
C ASP A 117 7.24 -16.58 -16.63
N TYR A 118 6.17 -15.81 -16.81
CA TYR A 118 4.84 -16.11 -16.29
C TYR A 118 4.27 -17.38 -16.92
N ALA A 119 4.50 -17.62 -18.21
CA ALA A 119 4.14 -18.89 -18.86
C ALA A 119 4.89 -20.07 -18.22
N SER A 120 6.19 -19.93 -17.98
CA SER A 120 7.02 -20.96 -17.33
C SER A 120 6.58 -21.22 -15.89
N ILE A 121 6.25 -20.18 -15.13
CA ILE A 121 5.66 -20.29 -13.79
C ILE A 121 4.35 -21.07 -13.86
N LYS A 122 3.41 -20.70 -14.73
CA LYS A 122 2.11 -21.39 -14.86
C LYS A 122 2.29 -22.86 -15.20
N ALA A 123 3.27 -23.21 -16.04
CA ALA A 123 3.56 -24.59 -16.40
C ALA A 123 4.21 -25.40 -15.26
N ALA A 124 4.93 -24.73 -14.35
CA ALA A 124 5.59 -25.37 -13.21
C ALA A 124 4.70 -25.53 -11.97
N LEU A 125 3.55 -24.85 -11.92
CA LEU A 125 2.58 -24.98 -10.82
C LEU A 125 1.94 -26.38 -10.77
N PRO A 126 1.55 -26.86 -9.56
CA PRO A 126 1.60 -26.17 -8.27
C PRO A 126 2.93 -26.34 -7.51
N THR A 127 3.83 -27.22 -7.97
CA THR A 127 5.02 -27.61 -7.18
C THR A 127 6.25 -26.74 -7.42
N CYS A 128 6.29 -26.00 -8.54
CA CYS A 128 7.42 -25.19 -8.96
C CYS A 128 8.74 -25.96 -9.13
N ALA A 129 8.69 -27.30 -9.13
CA ALA A 129 9.88 -28.16 -9.12
C ALA A 129 10.71 -28.07 -10.41
N ALA A 130 10.09 -27.65 -11.52
CA ALA A 130 10.77 -27.45 -12.80
C ALA A 130 11.60 -26.14 -12.85
N ILE A 131 11.44 -25.25 -11.86
CA ILE A 131 12.15 -23.97 -11.79
C ILE A 131 13.32 -24.11 -10.82
N SER A 132 14.54 -24.10 -11.37
CA SER A 132 15.79 -24.22 -10.62
C SER A 132 16.32 -22.88 -10.09
N ASP A 133 15.95 -21.76 -10.72
CA ASP A 133 16.30 -20.43 -10.22
C ASP A 133 15.52 -20.15 -8.92
N ALA A 134 16.23 -19.86 -7.83
CA ALA A 134 15.62 -19.71 -6.51
C ALA A 134 14.67 -18.50 -6.41
N THR A 135 14.95 -17.42 -7.15
CA THR A 135 14.12 -16.22 -7.15
C THR A 135 12.82 -16.51 -7.89
N LEU A 136 12.91 -17.07 -9.09
CA LEU A 136 11.76 -17.45 -9.89
C LEU A 136 10.95 -18.57 -9.21
N HIS A 137 11.61 -19.48 -8.49
CA HIS A 137 10.95 -20.52 -7.69
C HIS A 137 10.07 -19.89 -6.59
N SER A 138 10.58 -18.86 -5.90
CA SER A 138 9.83 -18.14 -4.87
C SER A 138 8.63 -17.37 -5.47
N ILE A 139 8.83 -16.73 -6.64
CA ILE A 139 7.74 -16.07 -7.38
C ILE A 139 6.70 -17.09 -7.86
N CYS A 140 7.13 -18.28 -8.27
CA CYS A 140 6.23 -19.35 -8.66
C CYS A 140 5.33 -19.78 -7.50
N GLN A 141 5.88 -19.96 -6.30
CA GLN A 141 5.09 -20.31 -5.12
C GLN A 141 4.05 -19.22 -4.78
N LEU A 142 4.44 -17.94 -4.87
CA LEU A 142 3.51 -16.82 -4.69
C LEU A 142 2.40 -16.81 -5.75
N THR A 143 2.76 -17.04 -7.01
CA THR A 143 1.81 -17.13 -8.12
C THR A 143 0.85 -18.31 -7.94
N GLY A 144 1.31 -19.41 -7.34
CA GLY A 144 0.46 -20.54 -6.98
C GLY A 144 -0.68 -20.14 -6.03
N ALA A 145 -0.39 -19.32 -5.03
CA ALA A 145 -1.42 -18.75 -4.14
C ALA A 145 -2.43 -17.90 -4.91
N HIS A 146 -1.96 -17.08 -5.87
CA HIS A 146 -2.85 -16.31 -6.74
C HIS A 146 -3.76 -17.23 -7.56
N MET A 147 -3.23 -18.33 -8.13
CA MET A 147 -4.01 -19.27 -8.93
C MET A 147 -5.06 -20.02 -8.12
N LEU A 148 -4.79 -20.35 -6.86
CA LEU A 148 -5.77 -20.94 -5.95
C LEU A 148 -6.95 -19.99 -5.69
N ILE A 149 -6.66 -18.69 -5.50
CA ILE A 149 -7.71 -17.67 -5.34
C ILE A 149 -8.51 -17.52 -6.62
N ALA A 150 -7.85 -17.46 -7.78
CA ALA A 150 -8.52 -17.41 -9.08
C ALA A 150 -9.48 -18.60 -9.27
N GLN A 151 -9.05 -19.82 -8.95
CA GLN A 151 -9.91 -21.00 -9.01
C GLN A 151 -11.11 -20.89 -8.06
N GLY A 152 -10.89 -20.41 -6.82
CA GLY A 152 -11.96 -20.16 -5.85
C GLY A 152 -12.99 -19.13 -6.31
N LEU A 153 -12.58 -18.19 -7.17
CA LEU A 153 -13.44 -17.19 -7.81
C LEU A 153 -14.06 -17.67 -9.13
N GLY A 154 -13.77 -18.89 -9.57
CA GLY A 154 -14.24 -19.43 -10.84
C GLY A 154 -13.54 -18.85 -12.08
N LEU A 155 -12.40 -18.20 -11.92
CA LEU A 155 -11.59 -17.70 -13.04
C LEU A 155 -10.83 -18.86 -13.68
N ASN A 156 -10.85 -18.93 -15.00
CA ASN A 156 -10.08 -19.93 -15.74
C ASN A 156 -8.60 -19.52 -15.78
N PRO A 157 -7.67 -20.30 -15.18
CA PRO A 157 -6.25 -19.97 -15.18
C PRO A 157 -5.64 -19.85 -16.58
N ALA A 158 -6.20 -20.53 -17.60
CA ALA A 158 -5.73 -20.43 -18.97
C ALA A 158 -5.87 -19.00 -19.55
N HIS A 159 -6.86 -18.25 -19.09
CA HIS A 159 -7.13 -16.88 -19.54
C HIS A 159 -6.37 -15.82 -18.74
N ILE A 160 -5.73 -16.16 -17.62
CA ILE A 160 -4.93 -15.21 -16.85
C ILE A 160 -3.58 -15.01 -17.54
N VAL A 161 -3.28 -13.77 -17.93
CA VAL A 161 -2.03 -13.40 -18.62
C VAL A 161 -0.99 -12.84 -17.66
N LEU A 162 -1.42 -12.27 -16.53
CA LEU A 162 -0.56 -11.80 -15.45
C LEU A 162 -1.36 -11.77 -14.14
N SER A 163 -0.68 -12.02 -13.02
CA SER A 163 -1.22 -11.73 -11.70
C SER A 163 -0.16 -11.15 -10.76
N PHE A 164 -0.55 -10.17 -9.97
CA PHE A 164 0.30 -9.53 -8.97
C PHE A 164 -0.55 -9.01 -7.82
N SER A 165 0.05 -8.87 -6.65
CA SER A 165 -0.62 -8.31 -5.47
C SER A 165 0.08 -7.06 -4.97
N PHE A 166 -0.68 -6.17 -4.35
CA PHE A 166 -0.17 -4.96 -3.72
C PHE A 166 -0.92 -4.67 -2.42
N THR A 167 -0.32 -3.85 -1.57
CA THR A 167 -0.94 -3.31 -0.35
C THR A 167 -1.00 -1.80 -0.44
N THR A 168 -1.84 -1.17 0.38
CA THR A 168 -1.82 0.29 0.54
C THR A 168 -1.35 0.66 1.94
N GLU A 169 -0.61 1.76 2.03
CA GLU A 169 0.00 2.24 3.28
C GLU A 169 -1.07 2.66 4.31
N SER A 170 -0.85 2.31 5.59
CA SER A 170 -1.61 2.81 6.73
C SER A 170 -0.82 3.88 7.48
N THR A 171 -1.23 5.14 7.38
CA THR A 171 -0.70 6.21 8.23
C THR A 171 -1.17 6.09 9.67
N VAL A 172 -2.30 5.41 9.91
CA VAL A 172 -2.88 5.23 11.25
C VAL A 172 -2.00 4.31 12.10
N ASP A 173 -1.35 3.32 11.50
CA ASP A 173 -0.42 2.41 12.19
C ASP A 173 0.78 3.18 12.73
N THR A 174 1.36 4.06 11.91
CA THR A 174 2.46 4.94 12.34
C THR A 174 2.03 5.86 13.48
N LEU A 175 0.84 6.49 13.37
CA LEU A 175 0.32 7.37 14.41
C LEU A 175 0.00 6.62 15.71
N ALA A 176 -0.57 5.42 15.62
CA ALA A 176 -0.88 4.58 16.77
C ALA A 176 0.40 4.11 17.47
N LEU A 177 1.44 3.75 16.71
CA LEU A 177 2.74 3.41 17.26
C LEU A 177 3.39 4.62 17.95
N ILE A 178 3.38 5.80 17.33
CA ILE A 178 3.86 7.04 17.97
C ILE A 178 3.11 7.28 19.27
N SER A 179 1.79 7.15 19.28
CA SER A 179 0.99 7.30 20.50
C SER A 179 1.36 6.28 21.58
N ALA A 180 1.64 5.02 21.21
CA ALA A 180 2.00 3.96 22.14
C ALA A 180 3.42 4.09 22.69
N THR A 181 4.32 4.75 21.95
CA THR A 181 5.75 4.89 22.30
C THR A 181 6.12 6.28 22.81
N ALA A 182 5.20 7.25 22.72
CA ALA A 182 5.40 8.58 23.23
C ALA A 182 5.69 8.55 24.73
N THR A 183 6.87 9.05 25.12
CA THR A 183 7.25 9.20 26.52
C THR A 183 6.94 10.60 27.00
N ALA A 184 6.49 10.70 28.25
CA ALA A 184 6.27 11.98 28.91
C ALA A 184 7.57 12.81 28.85
N GLN A 185 7.46 14.04 28.35
CA GLN A 185 8.57 14.98 28.30
C GLN A 185 8.50 15.91 29.51
N THR A 186 9.67 16.30 30.01
CA THR A 186 9.74 17.25 31.12
C THR A 186 9.21 18.61 30.69
N ILE A 187 8.32 19.18 31.50
CA ILE A 187 7.93 20.58 31.44
C ILE A 187 8.65 21.28 32.58
N THR A 188 9.51 22.25 32.25
CA THR A 188 10.16 23.09 33.26
C THR A 188 9.51 24.45 33.24
N VAL A 189 8.78 24.79 34.31
CA VAL A 189 8.10 26.07 34.48
C VAL A 189 8.63 26.81 35.69
N HIS A 190 8.82 28.10 35.54
CA HIS A 190 9.22 29.04 36.58
C HIS A 190 8.12 30.08 36.78
N PRO A 191 7.71 30.32 38.05
CA PRO A 191 6.77 31.39 38.34
C PRO A 191 7.41 32.74 38.01
N THR A 192 6.68 33.59 37.30
CA THR A 192 7.16 34.95 36.98
C THR A 192 6.93 35.94 38.13
N GLY A 193 6.10 35.56 39.11
CA GLY A 193 5.62 36.46 40.17
C GLY A 193 4.56 37.46 39.71
N LEU A 194 4.13 37.38 38.45
CA LEU A 194 3.08 38.21 37.87
C LEU A 194 1.77 37.44 37.75
N THR A 195 0.66 38.16 37.77
CA THR A 195 -0.66 37.63 37.43
C THR A 195 -1.11 38.16 36.07
N THR A 196 -2.21 37.62 35.55
CA THR A 196 -2.86 38.13 34.32
C THR A 196 -3.21 39.63 34.37
N ALA A 197 -3.24 40.26 35.56
CA ALA A 197 -3.39 41.72 35.69
C ALA A 197 -2.19 42.51 35.15
N ALA A 198 -1.02 41.87 35.02
CA ALA A 198 0.19 42.48 34.49
C ALA A 198 0.25 42.51 32.96
N ILE A 199 -0.74 41.94 32.25
CA ILE A 199 -0.77 41.94 30.77
C ILE A 199 -1.30 43.29 30.25
N PRO A 200 -0.47 44.11 29.57
CA PRO A 200 -0.87 45.43 29.12
C PRO A 200 -2.02 45.38 28.11
N GLY A 201 -2.97 46.31 28.22
CA GLY A 201 -4.04 46.49 27.23
C GLY A 201 -5.25 45.56 27.37
N LEU A 202 -5.23 44.57 28.28
CA LEU A 202 -6.34 43.61 28.45
C LEU A 202 -7.21 43.86 29.69
N GLY A 203 -6.79 44.69 30.65
CA GLY A 203 -7.60 45.07 31.83
C GLY A 203 -8.07 43.91 32.71
N LEU A 204 -7.31 42.81 32.74
CA LEU A 204 -7.70 41.57 33.42
C LEU A 204 -7.58 41.68 34.95
N LYS A 205 -8.43 40.95 35.68
CA LYS A 205 -8.50 41.01 37.16
C LYS A 205 -7.44 40.19 37.90
N GLY A 206 -6.52 39.51 37.20
CA GLY A 206 -5.38 38.85 37.84
C GLY A 206 -5.70 37.54 38.57
N HIS A 207 -6.77 36.83 38.23
CA HIS A 207 -7.16 35.57 38.89
C HIS A 207 -6.26 34.35 38.56
N ALA A 208 -5.36 34.50 37.59
CA ALA A 208 -4.42 33.47 37.18
C ALA A 208 -2.98 33.99 37.20
N ASP A 209 -2.07 33.17 37.70
CA ASP A 209 -0.63 33.42 37.75
C ASP A 209 0.03 33.16 36.40
N LEU A 210 1.07 33.93 36.09
CA LEU A 210 1.85 33.78 34.88
C LEU A 210 3.12 32.96 35.16
N TYR A 211 3.31 31.93 34.37
CA TYR A 211 4.49 31.08 34.38
C TYR A 211 5.22 31.20 33.04
N VAL A 212 6.55 31.16 33.09
CA VAL A 212 7.40 31.03 31.91
C VAL A 212 8.13 29.71 31.99
N GLY A 213 8.26 29.01 30.87
CA GLY A 213 8.88 27.71 30.89
C GLY A 213 9.27 27.21 29.52
N VAL A 214 9.84 26.03 29.53
CA VAL A 214 10.20 25.27 28.33
C VAL A 214 9.47 23.94 28.33
N LEU A 215 8.95 23.58 27.16
CA LEU A 215 8.40 22.27 26.87
C LEU A 215 9.31 21.63 25.84
N ASN A 216 9.82 20.42 26.15
CA ASN A 216 10.49 19.61 25.16
C ASN A 216 9.44 18.89 24.31
N VAL A 217 9.38 19.23 23.02
CA VAL A 217 8.57 18.50 22.03
C VAL A 217 9.51 17.72 21.14
N PRO A 218 9.35 16.39 21.00
CA PRO A 218 10.09 15.63 20.02
C PRO A 218 9.76 16.17 18.62
N TYR A 219 10.76 16.73 17.94
CA TYR A 219 10.60 17.27 16.60
C TYR A 219 11.13 16.26 15.58
N TYR A 220 10.23 15.68 14.80
CA TYR A 220 10.53 14.58 13.89
C TYR A 220 10.67 15.04 12.43
N SER A 221 11.07 16.29 12.19
CA SER A 221 11.35 16.79 10.85
C SER A 221 12.69 17.52 10.85
N SER A 222 13.21 17.84 9.67
CA SER A 222 14.46 18.57 9.57
C SER A 222 14.32 19.96 10.16
N LYS A 223 15.13 20.28 11.18
CA LYS A 223 15.13 21.63 11.78
C LYS A 223 15.61 22.70 10.79
N THR A 224 16.49 22.32 9.87
CA THR A 224 17.09 23.22 8.87
C THR A 224 16.27 23.33 7.59
N ALA A 225 15.33 22.41 7.35
CA ALA A 225 14.48 22.39 6.15
C ALA A 225 13.05 21.90 6.46
N PRO A 226 12.32 22.56 7.38
CA PRO A 226 11.06 22.05 7.94
C PRO A 226 9.90 21.93 6.94
N LEU A 227 9.99 22.59 5.78
CA LEU A 227 8.94 22.61 4.75
C LEU A 227 9.30 21.79 3.51
N THR A 228 10.56 21.40 3.35
CA THR A 228 11.08 20.83 2.09
C THR A 228 11.78 19.49 2.29
N ASP A 229 12.11 19.15 3.53
CA ASP A 229 12.78 17.91 3.89
C ASP A 229 11.80 16.98 4.60
N TYR A 230 12.11 15.68 4.59
CA TYR A 230 11.19 14.64 5.06
C TYR A 230 11.25 14.46 6.58
N TRP A 231 10.38 13.57 7.07
CA TRP A 231 10.27 13.23 8.48
C TRP A 231 11.51 12.42 8.95
N HIS A 232 12.20 12.90 9.99
CA HIS A 232 13.42 12.33 10.57
C HIS A 232 13.15 11.76 11.96
N ALA A 233 12.11 10.94 12.13
CA ALA A 233 12.13 10.10 13.32
C ALA A 233 13.37 9.21 13.31
N PRO A 234 13.89 8.83 14.50
CA PRO A 234 14.92 7.80 14.56
C PRO A 234 14.48 6.68 13.63
N PRO A 235 15.34 6.24 12.69
CA PRO A 235 15.04 5.01 11.99
C PRO A 235 14.77 4.02 13.11
N PHE A 236 13.56 3.47 13.09
CA PHE A 236 13.31 2.32 13.92
C PHE A 236 14.50 1.38 13.72
N PRO A 237 14.92 0.60 14.72
CA PRO A 237 15.48 -0.68 14.37
C PRO A 237 14.36 -1.29 13.53
N LEU A 238 14.46 -1.14 12.21
CA LEU A 238 14.07 -2.14 11.27
C LEU A 238 14.65 -3.37 11.96
N ASP A 239 13.78 -4.07 12.68
CA ASP A 239 13.74 -5.50 12.53
C ASP A 239 14.29 -5.75 11.14
N THR A 240 15.47 -6.36 11.07
CA THR A 240 16.16 -6.63 9.82
C THR A 240 15.31 -7.53 8.90
N THR A 241 14.11 -7.93 9.35
CA THR A 241 13.06 -8.65 8.64
C THR A 241 11.81 -7.80 8.27
N SER A 242 11.80 -6.49 8.54
CA SER A 242 10.68 -5.61 8.19
C SER A 242 10.54 -5.45 6.68
N THR A 243 9.51 -6.10 6.14
CA THR A 243 9.14 -6.18 4.73
C THR A 243 7.93 -5.31 4.40
N PHE A 244 7.60 -4.32 5.24
CA PHE A 244 6.34 -3.55 5.18
C PHE A 244 6.30 -2.42 4.15
N VAL A 245 7.34 -2.28 3.33
CA VAL A 245 7.29 -1.41 2.15
C VAL A 245 7.57 -2.28 0.93
N THR A 246 6.53 -2.90 0.39
CA THR A 246 6.55 -3.31 -1.02
C THR A 246 6.55 -2.03 -1.84
N ARG A 247 7.75 -1.51 -2.11
CA ARG A 247 7.99 -0.63 -3.25
C ARG A 247 7.76 -1.46 -4.50
N PHE A 248 6.66 -1.19 -5.20
CA PHE A 248 6.68 -1.22 -6.66
C PHE A 248 7.03 0.20 -7.13
#